data_AF-A0A917FXG0-F1
#
_entry.id   AF-A0A917FXG0-F1
#
_cell.length_a   1.000
_cell.length_b   1.000
_cell.length_c   1.000
_cell.angle_alpha   90.00
_cell.angle_beta   90.00
_cell.angle_gamma   90.00
#
_symmetry.space_group_name_H-M   'P 1'
#
loop_
_entity.id
_entity.type
_entity.pdbx_description
1 polymer ?
#
loop_
_entity_poly.entity_id
_entity_poly.type
_entity_poly.pdbx_seq_one_letter_code
_entity_poly.pdbx_strand_id
1 'polypeptide(L)'
;MAWLIVFMIIGCAFIAAYILSKDKSPKRKYIVWGSFTMLPISPLISWIVSMLYADYVHDGFAGIGLLMILTPLLFIVGLVLLLIGLFRKDKIGSD
;
A
#
# COMPACT_ATOMS: atom_id res chain seq x y z
N MET A 1 3.47 -23.42 -2.42
CA MET A 1 2.03 -23.26 -2.74
C MET A 1 1.44 -21.95 -2.17
N ALA A 2 1.51 -21.69 -0.86
CA ALA A 2 0.91 -20.48 -0.26
C ALA A 2 1.44 -19.13 -0.80
N TRP A 3 2.75 -19.03 -1.06
CA TRP A 3 3.38 -17.82 -1.60
C TRP A 3 2.83 -17.39 -2.97
N LEU A 4 2.46 -18.33 -3.84
CA LEU A 4 1.89 -18.02 -5.16
C LEU A 4 0.53 -17.33 -5.06
N ILE A 5 -0.29 -17.71 -4.07
CA ILE A 5 -1.60 -17.13 -3.82
C ILE A 5 -1.43 -15.68 -3.34
N VAL A 6 -0.47 -15.43 -2.45
CA VAL A 6 -0.16 -14.08 -1.94
C VAL A 6 0.29 -13.17 -3.09
N PHE A 7 1.22 -13.63 -3.94
CA PHE A 7 1.65 -12.84 -5.10
C PHE A 7 0.52 -12.60 -6.11
N MET A 8 -0.38 -13.56 -6.31
CA MET A 8 -1.54 -13.41 -7.18
C MET A 8 -2.52 -12.37 -6.63
N ILE A 9 -2.82 -12.39 -5.33
CA ILE A 9 -3.68 -11.39 -4.67
C ILE A 9 -3.07 -10.00 -4.80
N ILE A 10 -1.77 -9.85 -4.55
CA ILE A 10 -1.05 -8.57 -4.71
C ILE A 10 -1.07 -8.11 -6.16
N GLY A 11 -0.86 -9.00 -7.13
CA GLY A 11 -0.91 -8.69 -8.55
C GLY A 11 -2.29 -8.20 -9.00
N CYS A 12 -3.36 -8.92 -8.65
CA CYS A 12 -4.74 -8.54 -8.93
C CYS A 12 -5.09 -7.19 -8.28
N ALA A 13 -4.63 -6.98 -7.04
CA ALA A 13 -4.78 -5.74 -6.31
C ALA A 13 -4.11 -4.57 -7.08
N PHE A 14 -2.85 -4.72 -7.49
CA PHE A 14 -2.14 -3.72 -8.27
C PHE A 14 -2.81 -3.43 -9.63
N ILE A 15 -3.29 -4.45 -10.33
CA ILE A 15 -3.99 -4.30 -11.61
C ILE A 15 -5.30 -3.53 -11.41
N ALA A 16 -6.08 -3.87 -10.38
CA ALA A 16 -7.31 -3.16 -10.04
C ALA A 16 -7.06 -1.69 -9.71
N ALA A 17 -6.03 -1.39 -8.91
CA ALA A 17 -5.62 -0.03 -8.59
C ALA A 17 -5.17 0.75 -9.85
N TYR A 18 -4.45 0.09 -10.75
CA TYR A 18 -4.01 0.67 -12.03
C TYR A 18 -5.20 0.99 -12.92
N ILE A 19 -6.13 0.05 -13.12
CA ILE A 19 -7.34 0.25 -13.94
C ILE A 19 -8.22 1.36 -13.35
N LEU A 20 -8.41 1.40 -12.02
CA LEU A 20 -9.18 2.46 -11.36
C LEU A 20 -8.52 3.85 -11.46
N SER A 21 -7.20 3.88 -11.65
CA SER A 21 -6.40 5.11 -11.75
C SER A 21 -6.22 5.59 -13.19
N LYS A 22 -6.35 4.70 -14.17
CA LYS A 22 -6.16 5.01 -15.59
C LYS A 22 -7.26 5.96 -16.07
N ASP A 23 -6.87 7.01 -16.80
CA ASP A 23 -7.77 8.03 -17.37
C ASP A 23 -8.61 8.83 -16.35
N LYS A 24 -8.18 8.86 -15.08
CA LYS A 24 -8.85 9.63 -14.03
C LYS A 24 -8.06 10.87 -13.63
N SER A 25 -8.78 11.87 -13.10
CA SER A 25 -8.16 13.08 -12.58
C SER A 25 -7.08 12.71 -11.57
N PRO A 26 -5.96 13.45 -11.50
CA PRO A 26 -4.88 12.97 -10.66
C PRO A 26 -5.25 13.11 -9.17
N LYS A 27 -6.27 13.91 -8.82
CA LYS A 27 -6.98 13.86 -7.53
C LYS A 27 -7.46 12.45 -7.18
N ARG A 28 -8.25 11.83 -8.07
CA ARG A 28 -8.78 10.46 -7.88
C ARG A 28 -7.65 9.44 -7.82
N LYS A 29 -6.58 9.63 -8.60
CA LYS A 29 -5.38 8.78 -8.55
C LYS A 29 -4.75 8.78 -7.14
N TYR A 30 -4.52 9.94 -6.53
CA TYR A 30 -3.96 10.01 -5.17
C TYR A 30 -4.88 9.39 -4.11
N ILE A 31 -6.20 9.59 -4.22
CA ILE A 31 -7.16 8.96 -3.30
C ILE A 31 -7.11 7.43 -3.42
N VAL A 32 -7.18 6.90 -4.65
CA VAL A 32 -7.16 5.45 -4.90
C VAL A 32 -5.85 4.87 -4.39
N TRP A 33 -4.69 5.43 -4.78
CA TRP A 33 -3.39 4.93 -4.34
C TRP A 33 -3.16 5.09 -2.84
N GLY A 34 -3.65 6.16 -2.22
CA GLY A 34 -3.58 6.34 -0.76
C GLY A 34 -4.34 5.24 -0.02
N SER A 35 -5.62 5.01 -0.35
CA SER A 35 -6.42 3.95 0.24
C SER A 35 -5.84 2.56 -0.02
N PHE A 36 -5.31 2.35 -1.22
CA PHE A 36 -4.65 1.09 -1.59
C PHE A 36 -3.36 0.84 -0.81
N THR A 37 -2.60 1.90 -0.55
CA THR A 37 -1.37 1.81 0.23
C THR A 37 -1.69 1.51 1.69
N MET A 38 -2.75 2.10 2.24
CA MET A 38 -3.17 1.88 3.63
C MET A 38 -3.71 0.48 3.90
N LEU A 39 -4.65 0.00 3.08
CA LEU A 39 -5.50 -1.12 3.46
C LEU A 39 -4.90 -2.46 3.02
N PRO A 40 -4.67 -2.72 1.72
CA PRO A 40 -4.05 -3.97 1.29
C PRO A 40 -2.53 -3.93 1.37
N ILE A 41 -1.87 -2.87 0.87
CA ILE A 41 -0.40 -2.90 0.71
C ILE A 41 0.32 -2.87 2.05
N SER A 42 -0.06 -1.98 2.97
CA SER A 42 0.60 -1.83 4.26
C SER A 42 0.71 -3.16 5.02
N PRO A 43 -0.40 -3.87 5.37
CA PRO A 43 -0.31 -5.12 6.10
C PRO A 43 0.33 -6.25 5.31
N LEU A 44 0.18 -6.30 3.98
CA LEU A 44 0.76 -7.38 3.17
C LEU A 44 2.28 -7.23 3.03
N ILE A 45 2.77 -6.04 2.68
CA ILE A 45 4.21 -5.79 2.54
C ILE A 45 4.89 -5.89 3.90
N SER A 46 4.31 -5.30 4.94
CA SER A 46 4.88 -5.37 6.28
C SER A 46 4.98 -6.83 6.74
N TRP A 47 3.96 -7.64 6.51
CA TRP A 47 3.97 -9.06 6.86
C TRP A 47 5.02 -9.88 6.10
N ILE A 48 5.11 -9.73 4.77
CA ILE A 48 6.09 -10.47 3.96
C ILE A 48 7.52 -10.10 4.38
N VAL A 49 7.83 -8.81 4.49
CA VAL A 49 9.17 -8.35 4.87
C VAL A 49 9.52 -8.81 6.29
N SER A 50 8.56 -8.77 7.20
CA SER A 50 8.77 -9.18 8.60
C SER A 50 8.99 -10.68 8.76
N MET A 51 8.27 -11.50 8.01
CA MET A 51 8.47 -12.95 8.02
C MET A 51 9.84 -13.33 7.42
N LEU A 52 10.22 -12.72 6.30
CA LEU A 52 11.54 -12.94 5.71
C LEU A 52 12.66 -12.53 6.67
N TYR A 53 12.46 -11.45 7.42
CA TYR A 53 13.43 -10.99 8.43
C TYR A 53 13.49 -11.91 9.66
N ALA A 54 12.35 -12.39 10.15
CA ALA A 54 12.31 -13.38 11.24
C ALA A 54 13.09 -14.64 10.87
N ASP A 55 12.90 -15.14 9.64
CA ASP A 55 13.61 -16.32 9.13
C ASP A 55 15.10 -16.06 8.97
N TYR A 56 15.49 -14.86 8.53
CA TYR A 56 16.90 -14.47 8.36
C TYR A 56 17.65 -14.35 9.70
N VAL A 57 17.00 -13.80 10.74
CA VAL A 57 17.59 -13.62 12.07
C VAL A 57 17.35 -14.85 12.97
N HIS A 58 16.52 -15.80 12.52
CA HIS A 58 16.04 -16.94 13.30
C HIS A 58 15.36 -16.54 14.62
N ASP A 59 14.67 -15.40 14.63
CA ASP A 59 13.95 -14.86 15.79
C ASP A 59 12.58 -14.31 15.39
N GLY A 60 11.52 -14.95 15.91
CA GLY A 60 10.14 -14.54 15.67
C GLY A 60 9.79 -13.18 16.29
N PHE A 61 10.42 -12.80 17.41
CA PHE A 61 10.20 -11.48 18.03
C PHE A 61 10.76 -10.35 17.17
N ALA A 62 11.91 -10.58 16.52
CA ALA A 62 12.48 -9.64 15.57
C ALA A 62 11.52 -9.37 14.39
N GLY A 63 10.86 -10.42 13.88
CA GLY A 63 9.80 -10.28 12.87
C GLY A 63 8.60 -9.49 13.37
N ILE A 64 8.07 -9.82 14.54
CA ILE A 64 6.92 -9.09 15.12
C ILE A 64 7.26 -7.62 15.37
N GLY A 65 8.45 -7.33 15.89
CA GLY A 65 8.93 -5.95 16.08
C GLY A 65 9.00 -5.20 14.76
N LEU A 66 9.55 -5.84 13.71
CA LEU A 66 9.61 -5.24 12.38
C LEU A 66 8.22 -5.01 11.78
N LEU A 67 7.27 -5.93 12.01
CA LEU A 67 5.87 -5.80 11.58
C LEU A 67 5.19 -4.60 12.22
N MET A 68 5.40 -4.42 13.54
CA MET A 68 4.87 -3.30 14.32
C MET A 68 5.45 -1.95 13.89
N ILE A 69 6.63 -1.91 13.27
CA ILE A 69 7.25 -0.69 12.76
C ILE A 69 6.82 -0.42 11.30
N LEU A 70 6.88 -1.42 10.42
CA LEU A 70 6.56 -1.25 9.00
C LEU A 70 5.09 -0.95 8.76
N THR A 71 4.18 -1.59 9.50
CA THR A 71 2.73 -1.41 9.30
C THR A 71 2.31 0.06 9.50
N PRO A 72 2.60 0.72 10.64
CA PRO A 72 2.27 2.13 10.81
C PRO A 72 3.06 3.04 9.85
N LEU A 73 4.32 2.71 9.53
CA LEU A 73 5.11 3.51 8.58
C LEU A 73 4.46 3.54 7.19
N LEU A 74 4.11 2.37 6.64
CA LEU A 74 3.44 2.26 5.35
C LEU A 74 2.02 2.85 5.38
N PHE A 75 1.33 2.71 6.52
CA PHE A 75 0.03 3.34 6.71
C PHE A 75 0.12 4.86 6.66
N ILE A 76 1.12 5.47 7.29
CA ILE A 76 1.36 6.92 7.23
C ILE A 76 1.65 7.37 5.79
N VAL A 77 2.44 6.61 5.03
CA VAL A 77 2.67 6.90 3.60
C VAL A 77 1.35 6.90 2.82
N GLY A 78 0.50 5.89 3.04
CA GLY A 78 -0.84 5.84 2.45
C GLY A 78 -1.73 7.01 2.89
N LEU A 79 -1.63 7.43 4.15
CA LEU A 79 -2.32 8.60 4.71
C LEU A 79 -1.91 9.89 4.02
N VAL A 80 -0.62 10.14 3.88
CA VAL A 80 -0.12 11.33 3.19
C VAL A 80 -0.63 11.36 1.74
N LEU A 81 -0.56 10.24 1.01
CA LEU A 81 -1.08 10.15 -0.36
C LEU A 81 -2.58 10.42 -0.43
N LEU A 82 -3.36 9.86 0.50
CA LEU A 82 -4.80 10.07 0.56
C LEU A 82 -5.15 11.53 0.87
N LEU A 83 -4.45 12.16 1.81
CA LEU A 83 -4.66 13.57 2.17
C LEU A 83 -4.30 14.49 0.99
N ILE A 84 -3.19 14.23 0.29
CA ILE A 84 -2.85 14.95 -0.95
C ILE A 84 -4.00 14.83 -1.95
N GLY A 85 -4.56 13.64 -2.13
CA GLY A 85 -5.71 13.43 -3.01
C GLY A 85 -6.96 14.16 -2.55
N LEU A 86 -7.26 14.18 -1.25
CA LEU A 86 -8.46 14.80 -0.71
C LEU A 86 -8.42 16.33 -0.82
N PHE A 87 -7.28 16.95 -0.48
CA PHE A 87 -7.11 18.40 -0.51
C PHE A 87 -6.73 18.96 -1.88
N ARG A 88 -6.45 18.09 -2.85
CA ARG A 88 -6.18 18.52 -4.21
C ARG A 88 -7.46 19.13 -4.81
N LYS A 89 -7.39 20.43 -5.06
CA LYS A 89 -8.40 21.16 -5.82
C LYS A 89 -8.42 20.60 -7.24
N ASP A 90 -9.62 20.29 -7.72
CA ASP A 90 -9.80 20.03 -9.14
C ASP A 90 -9.41 21.33 -9.87
N LYS A 91 -8.66 21.22 -10.97
CA LYS A 91 -8.48 22.38 -11.84
C LYS A 91 -9.86 22.71 -12.41
N ILE A 92 -10.59 23.59 -11.74
CA ILE A 92 -11.72 24.30 -12.31
C ILE A 92 -11.09 25.17 -13.41
N GLY A 93 -11.32 24.76 -14.66
CA GLY A 93 -10.99 25.42 -15.91
C GLY A 93 -9.88 26.49 -15.91
N SER A 94 -8.82 26.22 -16.66
CA SER A 94 -8.16 27.27 -17.45
C SER A 94 -7.68 26.62 -18.74
N ASP A 95 -8.43 26.94 -19.80
CA ASP A 95 -8.15 26.83 -21.24
C ASP A 95 -8.57 25.53 -21.95
#